data_AF-Q3MUG0-F1
#
_entry.id   AF-Q3MUG0-F1
#
_cell.length_a   1.000
_cell.length_b   1.000
_cell.length_c   1.000
_cell.angle_alpha   90.00
_cell.angle_beta   90.00
_cell.angle_gamma   90.00
#
_symmetry.space_group_name_H-M   'P 1'
#
loop_
_entity.id
_entity.type
_entity.pdbx_description
1 polymer ?
#
loop_
_entity_poly.entity_id
_entity_poly.type
_entity_poly.pdbx_seq_one_letter_code
_entity_poly.pdbx_strand_id
1 'polypeptide(L)'
;IDLGKNFKRQGIEVNPEVLAQGMKDGMNGGKQLLTDQQMKDVLTKFQKDLMEKRTAEFNKTAEENKKKGEAFLKENKAKEGVVALPNGLQYKVLQAGSGPKPSKEDTVTVEYTGRLINGEVFDSTEKTGKPATFKVS
;
A
#
# COMPACT_ATOMS: atom_id res chain seq x y z
N ILE A 1 12.37 16.57 15.09
CA ILE A 1 11.94 16.86 13.70
C ILE A 1 11.12 15.70 13.11
N ASP A 2 11.58 14.45 13.21
CA ASP A 2 10.90 13.31 12.60
C ASP A 2 9.52 13.00 13.19
N LEU A 3 9.35 13.18 14.51
CA LEU A 3 8.06 13.02 15.18
C LEU A 3 6.98 13.94 14.58
N GLY A 4 7.30 15.22 14.38
CA GLY A 4 6.37 16.19 13.79
C GLY A 4 6.04 15.88 12.33
N LYS A 5 7.02 15.43 11.53
CA LYS A 5 6.78 14.96 10.16
C LYS A 5 5.85 13.75 10.14
N ASN A 6 6.02 12.81 11.06
CA ASN A 6 5.18 11.63 11.18
C ASN A 6 3.73 12.01 11.53
N PHE A 7 3.54 12.89 12.51
CA PHE A 7 2.21 13.38 12.90
C PHE A 7 1.50 14.07 11.74
N LYS A 8 2.20 14.97 11.03
CA LYS A 8 1.65 15.61 9.82
C LYS A 8 1.24 14.58 8.76
N ARG A 9 2.09 13.58 8.48
CA ARG A 9 1.82 12.53 7.49
C ARG A 9 0.61 11.66 7.87
N GLN A 10 0.41 11.42 9.16
CA GLN A 10 -0.74 10.66 9.68
C GLN A 10 -1.98 11.54 9.92
N GLY A 11 -1.89 12.85 9.67
CA GLY A 11 -2.94 13.82 9.97
C GLY A 11 -3.29 13.87 11.45
N ILE A 12 -2.32 13.67 12.33
CA ILE A 12 -2.44 13.84 13.78
C ILE A 12 -2.32 15.32 14.09
N GLU A 13 -3.37 15.90 14.65
CA GLU A 13 -3.37 17.28 15.13
C GLU A 13 -2.98 17.30 16.60
N VAL A 14 -1.90 18.01 16.92
CA VAL A 14 -1.45 18.25 18.30
C VAL A 14 -1.06 19.71 18.46
N ASN A 15 -1.18 20.22 19.68
CA ASN A 15 -0.54 21.48 20.05
C ASN A 15 0.96 21.23 20.33
N PRO A 16 1.88 21.79 19.53
CA PRO A 16 3.32 21.52 19.69
C PRO A 16 3.90 22.04 21.01
N GLU A 17 3.36 23.14 21.54
CA GLU A 17 3.82 23.77 22.78
C GLU A 17 3.46 22.89 23.99
N VAL A 18 2.22 22.41 24.02
CA VAL A 18 1.73 21.49 25.08
C VAL A 18 2.48 20.17 25.04
N LEU A 19 2.71 19.62 23.84
CA LEU A 19 3.46 18.38 23.67
C LEU A 19 4.93 18.54 24.14
N ALA A 20 5.57 19.67 23.79
CA ALA A 20 6.92 19.97 24.23
C ALA A 20 7.01 20.15 25.75
N GLN A 21 6.02 20.78 26.37
CA GLN A 21 5.94 20.93 27.82
C GLN A 21 5.80 19.56 28.50
N GLY A 22 4.90 18.70 28.02
CA GLY A 22 4.73 17.33 28.56
C GLY A 22 6.01 16.48 28.45
N MET A 23 6.76 16.61 27.35
CA MET A 23 8.08 15.96 27.21
C MET A 23 9.08 16.46 28.25
N LYS A 24 9.15 17.78 28.47
CA LYS A 24 10.04 18.37 29.49
C LYS A 24 9.69 17.90 30.91
N ASP A 25 8.41 17.89 31.24
CA ASP A 25 7.93 17.47 32.57
C ASP A 25 8.25 15.99 32.81
N GLY A 26 8.06 15.12 31.81
CA GLY A 26 8.40 13.70 31.91
C GLY A 26 9.90 13.41 32.07
N MET A 27 10.77 14.16 31.39
CA MET A 27 12.23 13.95 31.46
C MET A 27 12.85 14.45 32.77
N ASN A 28 12.33 15.56 33.31
CA ASN A 28 12.90 16.21 34.49
C ASN A 28 12.25 15.78 35.81
N GLY A 29 11.31 14.82 35.78
CA GLY A 29 10.50 14.48 36.95
C GLY A 29 9.64 15.66 37.44
N GLY A 30 9.28 16.57 36.53
CA GLY A 30 8.45 17.73 36.81
C GLY A 30 7.02 17.33 37.15
N LYS A 31 6.25 18.29 37.66
CA LYS A 31 4.83 18.08 37.97
C LYS A 31 4.07 17.74 36.70
N GLN A 32 3.62 16.50 36.58
CA GLN A 32 2.78 16.08 35.46
C GLN A 32 1.44 16.82 35.49
N LEU A 33 1.03 17.35 34.34
CA LEU A 33 -0.28 18.01 34.18
C LEU A 33 -1.45 17.02 34.16
N LEU A 34 -1.16 15.73 33.95
CA LEU A 34 -2.11 14.62 33.92
C LEU A 34 -1.66 13.54 34.90
N THR A 35 -2.62 12.84 35.50
CA THR A 35 -2.33 11.62 36.26
C THR A 35 -2.02 10.46 35.30
N ASP A 36 -1.38 9.41 35.80
CA ASP A 36 -1.13 8.18 35.03
C ASP A 36 -2.40 7.59 34.41
N GLN A 37 -3.53 7.66 35.11
CA GLN A 37 -4.80 7.17 34.60
C GLN A 37 -5.32 8.05 33.46
N GLN A 38 -5.27 9.38 33.61
CA GLN A 38 -5.68 10.31 32.56
C GLN A 38 -4.80 10.15 31.31
N MET A 39 -3.50 9.93 31.47
CA MET A 39 -2.60 9.66 30.35
C MET A 39 -2.98 8.36 29.63
N LYS A 40 -3.24 7.27 30.37
CA LYS A 40 -3.69 6.00 29.78
C LYS A 40 -5.00 6.14 29.02
N ASP A 41 -5.97 6.87 29.57
CA ASP A 41 -7.28 7.06 28.94
C ASP A 41 -7.15 7.88 27.65
N VAL A 42 -6.36 8.96 27.68
CA VAL A 42 -6.08 9.79 26.50
C VAL A 42 -5.36 8.99 25.42
N LEU A 43 -4.32 8.21 25.79
CA LEU A 43 -3.58 7.39 24.84
C LEU A 43 -4.44 6.27 24.23
N THR A 44 -5.30 5.64 25.03
CA THR A 44 -6.23 4.61 24.56
C THR A 44 -7.21 5.19 23.54
N LYS A 45 -7.81 6.34 23.85
CA LYS A 45 -8.69 7.06 22.93
C LYS A 45 -7.96 7.47 21.66
N PHE A 46 -6.78 8.05 21.80
CA PHE A 46 -5.95 8.46 20.66
C PHE A 46 -5.60 7.29 19.73
N GLN A 47 -5.21 6.14 20.29
CA GLN A 47 -4.93 4.93 19.50
C GLN A 47 -6.17 4.42 18.76
N LYS A 48 -7.33 4.45 19.41
CA LYS A 48 -8.62 4.08 18.81
C LYS A 48 -8.97 5.01 17.64
N ASP A 49 -8.95 6.33 17.86
CA ASP A 49 -9.26 7.33 16.84
C ASP A 49 -8.31 7.21 15.64
N LEU A 50 -7.02 6.95 15.89
CA LEU A 50 -6.03 6.68 14.85
C LEU A 50 -6.27 5.38 14.07
N MET A 51 -6.78 4.34 14.72
CA MET A 51 -7.17 3.10 14.05
C MET A 51 -8.38 3.34 13.15
N GLU A 52 -9.40 4.02 13.65
CA GLU A 52 -10.60 4.37 12.88
C GLU A 52 -10.26 5.22 11.67
N LYS A 53 -9.42 6.25 11.83
CA LYS A 53 -8.92 7.08 10.72
C LYS A 53 -8.18 6.26 9.67
N ARG A 54 -7.28 5.35 10.10
CA ARG A 54 -6.53 4.48 9.17
C ARG A 54 -7.46 3.54 8.40
N THR A 55 -8.45 2.95 9.07
CA THR A 55 -9.45 2.09 8.43
C THR A 55 -10.29 2.88 7.43
N ALA A 56 -10.73 4.10 7.79
CA ALA A 56 -11.49 4.96 6.90
C ALA A 56 -10.70 5.34 5.63
N GLU A 57 -9.44 5.77 5.79
CA GLU A 57 -8.56 6.10 4.65
C GLU A 57 -8.23 4.87 3.79
N PHE A 58 -8.03 3.70 4.42
CA PHE A 58 -7.85 2.44 3.69
C PHE A 58 -9.08 2.10 2.85
N ASN A 59 -10.28 2.14 3.45
CA ASN A 59 -11.53 1.83 2.75
C ASN A 59 -11.79 2.81 1.61
N LYS A 60 -11.53 4.11 1.83
CA LYS A 60 -11.62 5.14 0.78
C LYS A 60 -10.66 4.83 -0.36
N THR A 61 -9.40 4.54 -0.05
CA THR A 61 -8.37 4.20 -1.06
C THR A 61 -8.73 2.92 -1.81
N ALA A 62 -9.26 1.91 -1.13
CA ALA A 62 -9.70 0.66 -1.74
C ALA A 62 -10.83 0.90 -2.75
N GLU A 63 -11.83 1.70 -2.40
CA GLU A 63 -12.94 2.05 -3.28
C GLU A 63 -12.47 2.89 -4.49
N GLU A 64 -11.59 3.85 -4.27
CA GLU A 64 -10.98 4.62 -5.36
C GLU A 64 -10.17 3.74 -6.32
N ASN A 65 -9.35 2.83 -5.77
CA ASN A 65 -8.55 1.90 -6.57
C ASN A 65 -9.42 0.90 -7.34
N LYS A 66 -10.51 0.43 -6.74
CA LYS A 66 -11.50 -0.42 -7.42
C LYS A 66 -12.09 0.31 -8.62
N LYS A 67 -12.57 1.55 -8.45
CA LYS A 67 -13.11 2.37 -9.55
C LYS A 67 -12.09 2.62 -10.65
N LYS A 68 -10.85 2.99 -10.28
CA LYS A 68 -9.75 3.19 -11.23
C LYS A 68 -9.41 1.90 -12.00
N GLY A 69 -9.39 0.76 -11.30
CA GLY A 69 -9.14 -0.55 -11.88
C GLY A 69 -10.23 -0.98 -12.86
N GLU A 70 -11.49 -0.83 -12.50
CA GLU A 70 -12.63 -1.14 -13.37
C GLU A 70 -12.63 -0.26 -14.63
N ALA A 71 -12.37 1.05 -14.47
CA ALA A 71 -12.24 1.96 -15.59
C ALA A 71 -11.09 1.57 -16.53
N PHE A 72 -9.91 1.28 -15.96
CA PHE A 72 -8.75 0.84 -16.73
C PHE A 72 -9.04 -0.45 -17.52
N LEU A 73 -9.60 -1.48 -16.87
CA LEU A 73 -9.94 -2.73 -17.55
C LEU A 73 -11.01 -2.54 -18.62
N LYS A 74 -11.99 -1.65 -18.39
CA LYS A 74 -13.03 -1.33 -19.38
C LYS A 74 -12.45 -0.65 -20.63
N GLU A 75 -11.49 0.24 -20.47
CA GLU A 75 -10.79 0.88 -21.59
C GLU A 75 -9.84 -0.11 -22.28
N ASN A 76 -9.08 -0.88 -21.49
CA ASN A 76 -8.03 -1.75 -22.00
C ASN A 76 -8.56 -2.88 -22.89
N LYS A 77 -9.73 -3.45 -22.59
CA LYS A 77 -10.34 -4.50 -23.42
C LYS A 77 -10.71 -4.04 -24.84
N ALA A 78 -10.81 -2.72 -25.07
CA ALA A 78 -11.09 -2.17 -26.39
C ALA A 78 -9.82 -1.89 -27.20
N LYS A 79 -8.63 -2.06 -26.62
CA LYS A 79 -7.35 -1.82 -27.29
C LYS A 79 -7.02 -2.97 -28.23
N GLU A 80 -6.38 -2.64 -29.35
CA GLU A 80 -6.00 -3.61 -30.36
C GLU A 80 -5.05 -4.69 -29.81
N GLY A 81 -5.38 -5.95 -30.11
CA GLY A 81 -4.62 -7.13 -29.68
C GLY A 81 -4.85 -7.55 -28.23
N VAL A 82 -5.70 -6.85 -27.48
CA VAL A 82 -6.10 -7.28 -26.13
C VAL A 82 -7.17 -8.36 -26.22
N VAL A 83 -6.93 -9.46 -25.52
CA VAL A 83 -7.86 -10.57 -25.35
C VAL A 83 -8.37 -10.56 -23.90
N ALA A 84 -9.69 -10.56 -23.72
CA ALA A 84 -10.33 -10.65 -22.41
C ALA A 84 -10.83 -12.08 -22.16
N LEU A 85 -10.56 -12.62 -20.97
CA LEU A 85 -11.00 -13.93 -20.53
C LEU A 85 -12.29 -13.84 -19.70
N PRO A 86 -13.09 -14.92 -19.58
CA PRO A 86 -14.32 -14.93 -18.79
C PRO A 86 -14.15 -14.59 -17.31
N ASN A 87 -12.97 -14.85 -16.73
CA ASN A 87 -12.64 -14.51 -15.35
C ASN A 87 -12.20 -13.05 -15.15
N GLY A 88 -12.22 -12.23 -16.21
CA GLY A 88 -11.84 -10.81 -16.17
C GLY A 88 -10.37 -10.52 -16.45
N LEU A 89 -9.50 -11.54 -16.51
CA LEU A 89 -8.10 -11.34 -16.90
C LEU A 89 -8.01 -10.88 -18.36
N GLN A 90 -7.14 -9.91 -18.62
CA GLN A 90 -6.84 -9.42 -19.95
C GLN A 90 -5.36 -9.61 -20.25
N TYR A 91 -5.03 -10.02 -21.47
CA TYR A 91 -3.65 -10.12 -21.93
C TYR A 91 -3.53 -9.67 -23.38
N LYS A 92 -2.31 -9.30 -23.78
CA LYS A 92 -1.94 -9.03 -25.16
C LYS A 92 -0.68 -9.81 -25.47
N VAL A 93 -0.71 -10.61 -26.54
CA VAL A 93 0.48 -11.33 -27.00
C VAL A 93 1.33 -10.35 -27.79
N LEU A 94 2.51 -10.02 -27.27
CA LEU A 94 3.48 -9.17 -27.98
C LEU A 94 4.30 -10.00 -28.98
N GLN A 95 4.75 -11.17 -28.53
CA GLN A 95 5.47 -12.15 -29.33
C GLN A 95 5.03 -13.55 -28.90
N ALA A 96 4.55 -14.35 -29.86
CA ALA A 96 4.15 -15.72 -29.59
C ALA A 96 5.39 -16.63 -29.59
N GLY A 97 5.55 -17.42 -28.52
CA GLY A 97 6.52 -18.52 -28.49
C GLY A 97 6.01 -19.76 -29.22
N SER A 98 6.93 -20.65 -29.58
CA SER A 98 6.63 -21.95 -30.23
C SER A 98 6.74 -23.16 -29.29
N GLY A 99 7.15 -22.93 -28.03
CA GLY A 99 7.33 -23.98 -27.03
C GLY A 99 6.01 -24.52 -26.44
N PRO A 100 6.09 -25.57 -25.61
CA PRO A 100 4.93 -26.07 -24.90
C PRO A 100 4.36 -25.01 -23.96
N LYS A 101 3.03 -25.02 -23.79
CA LYS A 101 2.38 -24.21 -22.76
C LYS A 101 2.60 -24.86 -21.39
N PRO A 102 2.98 -24.11 -20.36
CA PRO A 102 3.20 -24.68 -19.04
C PRO A 102 1.89 -25.21 -18.43
N SER A 103 1.99 -26.34 -17.73
CA SER A 103 0.97 -26.92 -16.88
C SER A 103 0.98 -26.32 -15.47
N LYS A 104 -0.01 -26.66 -14.65
CA LYS A 104 -0.08 -26.20 -13.25
C LYS A 104 1.06 -26.72 -12.38
N GLU A 105 1.57 -27.91 -12.68
CA GLU A 105 2.66 -28.52 -11.90
C GLU A 105 4.05 -28.04 -12.34
N ASP A 106 4.12 -27.28 -13.43
CA ASP A 106 5.38 -26.86 -14.01
C ASP A 106 6.02 -25.73 -13.20
N THR A 107 7.33 -25.60 -13.40
CA THR A 107 8.11 -24.45 -12.97
C THR A 107 8.46 -23.60 -14.18
N VAL A 108 8.18 -22.31 -14.11
CA VAL A 108 8.47 -21.34 -15.17
C VAL A 108 9.59 -20.40 -14.75
N THR A 109 10.37 -19.96 -15.72
CA THR A 109 11.38 -18.90 -15.53
C THR A 109 11.00 -17.72 -16.40
N VAL A 110 10.90 -16.53 -15.81
CA VAL A 110 10.37 -15.33 -16.46
C VAL A 110 11.23 -14.11 -16.17
N GLU A 111 11.34 -13.24 -17.16
CA GLU A 111 11.70 -11.84 -16.98
C GLU A 111 10.39 -11.05 -16.98
N TYR A 112 10.19 -10.20 -15.97
CA TYR A 112 8.95 -9.44 -15.83
C TYR A 112 9.19 -8.08 -15.18
N THR A 113 8.26 -7.17 -15.46
CA THR A 113 8.14 -5.89 -14.77
C THR A 113 6.68 -5.65 -14.39
N GLY A 114 6.41 -5.63 -13.08
CA GLY A 114 5.11 -5.35 -12.50
C GLY A 114 4.92 -3.85 -12.26
N ARG A 115 3.83 -3.29 -12.81
CA ARG A 115 3.49 -1.87 -12.69
C ARG A 115 2.07 -1.68 -12.20
N LEU A 116 1.87 -0.66 -11.37
CA LEU A 116 0.54 -0.15 -11.06
C LEU A 116 -0.04 0.58 -12.28
N ILE A 117 -1.35 0.86 -12.29
CA ILE A 117 -2.04 1.55 -13.39
C ILE A 117 -1.49 2.97 -13.64
N ASN A 118 -0.91 3.59 -12.60
CA ASN A 118 -0.23 4.89 -12.70
C ASN A 118 1.18 4.81 -13.31
N GLY A 119 1.65 3.62 -13.70
CA GLY A 119 2.98 3.37 -14.28
C GLY A 119 4.10 3.09 -13.27
N GLU A 120 3.83 3.24 -11.97
CA GLU A 120 4.80 2.99 -10.91
C GLU A 120 5.23 1.52 -10.88
N VAL A 121 6.54 1.27 -10.95
CA VAL A 121 7.11 -0.08 -10.88
C VAL A 121 7.20 -0.52 -9.43
N PHE A 122 6.42 -1.53 -9.05
CA PHE A 122 6.54 -2.13 -7.72
C PHE A 122 7.56 -3.27 -7.70
N ASP A 123 7.68 -4.03 -8.80
CA ASP A 123 8.57 -5.18 -8.89
C ASP A 123 9.11 -5.39 -10.31
N SER A 124 10.34 -5.87 -10.44
CA SER A 124 10.97 -6.11 -11.75
C SER A 124 12.25 -6.95 -11.63
N THR A 125 12.41 -7.93 -12.52
CA THR A 125 13.66 -8.70 -12.68
C THR A 125 14.81 -7.87 -13.26
N GLU A 126 14.51 -6.73 -13.90
CA GLU A 126 15.55 -5.80 -14.37
C GLU A 126 16.38 -5.24 -13.20
N LYS A 127 15.78 -5.09 -12.01
CA LYS A 127 16.48 -4.61 -10.80
C LYS A 127 17.59 -5.56 -10.35
N THR A 128 17.39 -6.86 -10.52
CA THR A 128 18.34 -7.91 -10.12
C THR A 128 19.21 -8.38 -11.29
N GLY A 129 18.81 -8.06 -12.53
CA GLY A 129 19.47 -8.51 -13.76
C GLY A 129 19.37 -10.03 -13.98
N LYS A 130 18.47 -10.72 -13.26
CA LYS A 130 18.32 -12.17 -13.33
C LYS A 130 16.84 -12.54 -13.47
N PRO A 131 16.50 -13.52 -14.32
CA PRO A 131 15.16 -14.07 -14.37
C PRO A 131 14.72 -14.63 -13.01
N ALA A 132 13.42 -14.62 -12.77
CA ALA A 132 12.81 -15.21 -11.59
C ALA A 132 12.13 -16.54 -11.95
N THR A 133 12.16 -17.49 -11.00
CA THR A 133 11.62 -18.84 -11.18
C THR A 133 10.47 -19.07 -10.20
N PHE A 134 9.34 -19.58 -10.71
CA PHE A 134 8.11 -19.79 -9.94
C PHE A 134 7.45 -21.11 -10.30
N LYS A 135 6.81 -21.76 -9.33
CA LYS A 135 5.84 -22.83 -9.59
C LYS A 135 4.52 -22.21 -10.04
N VAL A 136 3.87 -22.79 -11.06
CA VAL A 136 2.62 -22.23 -11.62
C VAL A 136 1.43 -22.37 -10.66
N SER A 137 1.47 -23.37 -9.75
CA SER A 137 0.52 -23.50 -8.63
C SER A 137 1.11 -24.21 -7.43
#